data_AF-A0A933Q073-F1
#
_entry.id   AF-A0A933Q073-F1
#
_cell.length_a   1.000
_cell.length_b   1.000
_cell.length_c   1.000
_cell.angle_alpha   90.00
_cell.angle_beta   90.00
_cell.angle_gamma   90.00
#
_symmetry.space_group_name_H-M   'P 1'
#
loop_
_entity.id
_entity.type
_entity.pdbx_description
1 polymer ?
#
loop_
_entity_poly.entity_id
_entity_poly.type
_entity_poly.pdbx_seq_one_letter_code
_entity_poly.pdbx_strand_id
1 'polypeptide(L)'
;MNKRNLFVVCGIMAVSALWGASVPYTLQCRTKVIRGDSVSYENRTYTYAFNVEVISDTAGRKPESAKWGKPFIAAVPEERYSIRLHNPLPVRAAVNLTIDGLSSITGAPAAPASGKKWIIEPNSYVTIRGWQVTGSEARRFFFTSKEDSYAAWRSNSWGKDLSVNCGVIGAAYFWSKNDMETWFERNPVVEEVMIAQSRDSKKSTAAASAVRSESKSVAGTGMGEKESHSVSVVAFKYDTGMYRTQQAVVIYYDFPPSPPRPAPFDEGYAPEMPAPAKR
;
A
#
# COMPACT_ATOMS: atom_id res chain seq x y z
N MET A 1 -16.90 37.19 -33.17
CA MET A 1 -17.46 35.90 -32.69
C MET A 1 -16.51 34.78 -33.05
N ASN A 2 -15.61 34.36 -32.14
CA ASN A 2 -14.73 33.21 -32.36
C ASN A 2 -14.25 32.69 -30.99
N LYS A 3 -14.53 31.42 -30.66
CA LYS A 3 -14.07 30.79 -29.40
C LYS A 3 -12.89 29.88 -29.71
N ARG A 4 -11.72 30.14 -29.11
CA ARG A 4 -10.63 29.17 -29.03
C ARG A 4 -10.13 29.10 -27.59
N ASN A 5 -9.99 27.85 -27.11
CA ASN A 5 -9.65 27.54 -25.73
C ASN A 5 -8.16 27.79 -25.49
N LEU A 6 -7.80 28.29 -24.30
CA LEU A 6 -6.41 28.35 -23.84
C LEU A 6 -6.32 27.78 -22.43
N PHE A 7 -5.30 26.93 -22.21
CA PHE A 7 -5.18 26.07 -21.04
C PHE A 7 -4.63 26.81 -19.83
N VAL A 8 -5.16 26.48 -18.64
CA VAL A 8 -4.55 26.83 -17.37
C VAL A 8 -3.42 25.84 -17.10
N VAL A 9 -2.17 26.31 -17.14
CA VAL A 9 -1.05 25.58 -16.55
C VAL A 9 -1.15 25.77 -15.04
N CYS A 10 -1.93 24.90 -14.40
CA CYS A 10 -1.83 24.73 -12.96
C CYS A 10 -0.39 24.32 -12.64
N GLY A 11 0.15 24.80 -11.52
CA GLY A 11 1.38 24.27 -10.95
C GLY A 11 1.17 22.82 -10.54
N ILE A 12 1.22 21.91 -11.50
CA ILE A 12 1.26 20.47 -11.27
C ILE A 12 2.61 20.21 -10.61
N MET A 13 2.61 20.30 -9.27
CA MET A 13 3.41 19.42 -8.42
C MET A 13 3.33 18.06 -9.08
N ALA A 14 4.44 17.60 -9.68
CA ALA A 14 4.43 16.47 -10.59
C ALA A 14 3.74 15.31 -9.86
N VAL A 15 2.54 14.94 -10.32
CA VAL A 15 1.89 13.70 -9.91
C VAL A 15 2.68 12.60 -10.59
N SER A 16 3.89 12.38 -10.05
CA SER A 16 4.65 11.17 -10.18
C SER A 16 3.64 10.07 -9.96
N ALA A 17 3.32 9.32 -11.02
CA ALA A 17 2.23 8.36 -10.97
C ALA A 17 2.41 7.53 -9.70
N LEU A 18 1.43 7.56 -8.81
CA LEU A 18 1.51 6.84 -7.54
C LEU A 18 1.30 5.37 -7.89
N TRP A 19 2.40 4.70 -8.19
CA TRP A 19 2.43 3.29 -8.48
C TRP A 19 2.22 2.54 -7.16
N GLY A 20 1.20 1.68 -7.11
CA GLY A 20 0.86 0.91 -5.91
C GLY A 20 -0.20 1.58 -5.02
N ALA A 21 -0.69 0.83 -4.05
CA ALA A 21 -1.89 1.19 -3.30
C ALA A 21 -1.68 2.49 -2.55
N SER A 22 -2.58 3.45 -2.79
CA SER A 22 -2.52 4.75 -2.16
C SER A 22 -3.87 5.20 -1.62
N VAL A 23 -3.82 5.89 -0.48
CA VAL A 23 -4.99 6.54 0.11
C VAL A 23 -4.69 8.04 0.20
N PRO A 24 -5.43 8.89 -0.53
CA PRO A 24 -5.31 10.33 -0.36
C PRO A 24 -5.90 10.73 0.99
N TYR A 25 -5.13 11.49 1.75
CA TYR A 25 -5.57 12.15 2.96
C TYR A 25 -5.53 13.66 2.76
N THR A 26 -6.67 14.30 3.01
CA THR A 26 -6.82 15.75 2.91
C THR A 26 -6.89 16.35 4.31
N LEU A 27 -6.01 17.32 4.60
CA LEU A 27 -6.01 18.06 5.87
C LEU A 27 -6.04 19.57 5.65
N GLN A 28 -6.57 20.29 6.65
CA GLN A 28 -6.48 21.74 6.74
C GLN A 28 -5.42 22.13 7.76
N CYS A 29 -4.49 22.98 7.33
CA CYS A 29 -3.42 23.53 8.17
C CYS A 29 -3.42 25.05 8.08
N ARG A 30 -3.25 25.71 9.24
CA ARG A 30 -2.93 27.13 9.29
C ARG A 30 -1.57 27.34 8.63
N THR A 31 -1.57 28.04 7.51
CA THR A 31 -0.40 28.28 6.66
C THR A 31 -0.03 29.75 6.69
N LYS A 32 1.28 30.03 6.79
CA LYS A 32 1.82 31.37 6.59
C LYS A 32 1.92 31.69 5.10
N VAL A 33 1.35 32.80 4.68
CA VAL A 33 1.31 33.22 3.28
C VAL A 33 1.97 34.59 3.14
N ILE A 34 2.81 34.76 2.13
CA ILE A 34 3.54 36.00 1.86
C ILE A 34 3.11 36.51 0.48
N ARG A 35 2.63 37.76 0.42
CA ARG A 35 2.21 38.46 -0.81
C ARG A 35 2.88 39.83 -0.88
N GLY A 36 3.98 39.91 -1.62
CA GLY A 36 4.91 41.05 -1.50
C GLY A 36 5.34 41.20 -0.04
N ASP A 37 5.23 42.42 0.51
CA ASP A 37 5.58 42.72 1.90
C ASP A 37 4.50 42.30 2.93
N SER A 38 3.33 41.79 2.48
CA SER A 38 2.23 41.41 3.37
C SER A 38 2.32 39.95 3.82
N VAL A 39 2.20 39.72 5.13
CA VAL A 39 2.13 38.36 5.71
C VAL A 39 0.71 38.09 6.24
N SER A 40 0.08 37.01 5.77
CA SER A 40 -1.23 36.54 6.26
C SER A 40 -1.17 35.09 6.75
N TYR A 41 -2.21 34.67 7.46
CA TYR A 41 -2.40 33.29 7.90
C TYR A 41 -3.71 32.73 7.39
N GLU A 42 -3.65 31.61 6.68
CA GLU A 42 -4.79 31.04 5.96
C GLU A 42 -4.94 29.56 6.27
N ASN A 43 -6.17 29.10 6.48
CA ASN A 43 -6.47 27.67 6.60
C ASN A 43 -6.49 27.05 5.20
N ARG A 44 -5.35 26.51 4.77
CA ARG A 44 -5.19 25.91 3.44
C ARG A 44 -5.40 24.40 3.50
N THR A 45 -5.98 23.89 2.43
CA THR A 45 -6.26 22.46 2.25
C THR A 45 -5.12 21.82 1.47
N TYR A 46 -4.49 20.80 2.05
CA TYR A 46 -3.45 20.00 1.42
C TYR A 46 -3.92 18.56 1.30
N THR A 47 -3.57 17.91 0.19
CA THR A 47 -3.83 16.49 -0.03
C THR A 47 -2.51 15.76 -0.25
N TYR A 48 -2.24 14.78 0.60
CA TYR A 48 -1.08 13.90 0.51
C TYR A 48 -1.56 12.47 0.29
N ALA A 49 -0.85 11.69 -0.52
CA ALA A 49 -1.21 10.30 -0.78
C ALA A 49 -0.22 9.36 -0.09
N PHE A 50 -0.66 8.71 0.98
CA PHE A 50 0.13 7.65 1.60
C PHE A 50 0.14 6.45 0.67
N ASN A 51 1.31 5.89 0.40
CA ASN A 51 1.50 4.82 -0.56
C ASN A 51 2.26 3.65 0.09
N VAL A 52 1.94 2.44 -0.36
CA VAL A 52 2.60 1.20 0.05
C VAL A 52 2.95 0.40 -1.21
N GLU A 53 4.19 -0.06 -1.31
CA GLU A 53 4.61 -0.99 -2.37
C GLU A 53 4.96 -2.36 -1.76
N VAL A 54 4.57 -3.44 -2.44
CA VAL A 54 5.06 -4.79 -2.15
C VAL A 54 6.18 -5.13 -3.13
N ILE A 55 7.36 -5.49 -2.60
CA ILE A 55 8.58 -5.68 -3.38
C ILE A 55 9.07 -7.11 -3.19
N SER A 56 8.98 -7.90 -4.26
CA SER A 56 9.63 -9.21 -4.40
C SER A 56 11.15 -9.04 -4.49
N ASP A 57 11.90 -9.96 -3.87
CA ASP A 57 13.35 -9.99 -3.99
C ASP A 57 13.82 -10.29 -5.42
N THR A 58 13.02 -11.04 -6.18
CA THR A 58 13.40 -11.55 -7.52
C THR A 58 12.74 -10.79 -8.66
N ALA A 59 11.49 -10.34 -8.47
CA ALA A 59 10.71 -9.63 -9.49
C ALA A 59 10.67 -8.10 -9.28
N GLY A 60 11.25 -7.58 -8.19
CA GLY A 60 11.12 -6.18 -7.81
C GLY A 60 9.70 -5.84 -7.36
N ARG A 61 9.22 -4.63 -7.65
CA ARG A 61 7.86 -4.24 -7.23
C ARG A 61 6.80 -5.11 -7.91
N LYS A 62 5.98 -5.78 -7.10
CA LYS A 62 4.86 -6.60 -7.59
C LYS A 62 3.80 -5.69 -8.24
N PRO A 63 3.29 -6.03 -9.43
CA PRO A 63 2.24 -5.24 -10.08
C PRO A 63 0.93 -5.36 -9.30
N GLU A 64 0.26 -4.23 -9.12
CA GLU A 64 -1.07 -4.18 -8.52
C GLU A 64 -2.17 -4.17 -9.59
N SER A 65 -3.26 -4.84 -9.27
CA SER A 65 -4.48 -4.94 -10.07
C SER A 65 -5.69 -4.53 -9.23
N ALA A 66 -6.80 -4.13 -9.85
CA ALA A 66 -8.05 -3.87 -9.15
C ALA A 66 -8.93 -5.13 -9.16
N LYS A 67 -9.08 -5.81 -8.03
CA LYS A 67 -9.99 -6.96 -7.86
C LYS A 67 -11.16 -6.55 -6.97
N TRP A 68 -12.38 -6.57 -7.52
CA TRP A 68 -13.59 -6.07 -6.85
C TRP A 68 -13.44 -4.63 -6.30
N GLY A 69 -12.76 -3.76 -7.06
CA GLY A 69 -12.49 -2.37 -6.67
C GLY A 69 -11.46 -2.18 -5.56
N LYS A 70 -10.70 -3.23 -5.20
CA LYS A 70 -9.67 -3.22 -4.16
C LYS A 70 -8.28 -3.48 -4.76
N PRO A 71 -7.20 -2.86 -4.25
CA PRO A 71 -5.84 -3.17 -4.66
C PRO A 71 -5.51 -4.65 -4.38
N PHE A 72 -4.99 -5.35 -5.39
CA PHE A 72 -4.74 -6.78 -5.35
C PHE A 72 -3.42 -7.14 -6.05
N ILE A 73 -2.57 -7.93 -5.37
CA ILE A 73 -1.36 -8.52 -5.95
C ILE A 73 -1.48 -10.05 -6.06
N ALA A 74 -0.86 -10.64 -7.08
CA ALA A 74 -0.70 -12.08 -7.17
C ALA A 74 0.53 -12.53 -6.37
N ALA A 75 0.31 -13.37 -5.36
CA ALA A 75 1.38 -14.02 -4.59
C ALA A 75 2.00 -15.17 -5.39
N VAL A 76 3.29 -15.46 -5.15
CA VAL A 76 3.97 -16.64 -5.67
C VAL A 76 4.41 -17.49 -4.45
N PRO A 77 4.13 -18.79 -4.38
CA PRO A 77 4.53 -19.62 -3.25
C PRO A 77 6.04 -19.55 -2.98
N GLU A 78 6.42 -19.49 -1.71
CA GLU A 78 7.79 -19.36 -1.21
C GLU A 78 8.56 -18.10 -1.67
N GLU A 79 7.90 -17.16 -2.35
CA GLU A 79 8.50 -15.90 -2.76
C GLU A 79 8.66 -14.97 -1.54
N ARG A 80 9.92 -14.63 -1.27
CA ARG A 80 10.30 -13.61 -0.28
C ARG A 80 9.95 -12.22 -0.78
N TYR A 81 9.41 -11.39 0.12
CA TYR A 81 9.04 -10.03 -0.21
C TYR A 81 9.36 -9.04 0.92
N SER A 82 9.26 -7.76 0.63
CA SER A 82 9.36 -6.66 1.58
C SER A 82 8.27 -5.63 1.33
N ILE A 83 7.94 -4.85 2.35
CA ILE A 83 6.93 -3.78 2.28
C ILE A 83 7.64 -2.44 2.34
N ARG A 84 7.50 -1.63 1.30
CA ARG A 84 7.96 -0.24 1.32
C ARG A 84 6.80 0.66 1.73
N LEU A 85 7.00 1.41 2.80
CA LEU A 85 6.04 2.36 3.36
C LEU A 85 6.52 3.78 3.01
N HIS A 86 5.68 4.57 2.33
CA HIS A 86 6.02 5.94 1.95
C HIS A 86 5.37 6.97 2.86
N ASN A 87 6.17 7.91 3.37
CA ASN A 87 5.69 9.09 4.05
C ASN A 87 5.73 10.31 3.11
N PRO A 88 4.58 10.73 2.55
CA PRO A 88 4.48 11.91 1.69
C PRO A 88 4.47 13.22 2.49
N LEU A 89 4.44 13.18 3.82
CA LEU A 89 4.35 14.37 4.65
C LEU A 89 5.72 15.04 4.82
N PRO A 90 5.76 16.38 4.94
CA PRO A 90 6.97 17.12 5.32
C PRO A 90 7.35 16.99 6.82
N VAL A 91 6.69 16.10 7.56
CA VAL A 91 6.95 15.78 8.97
C VAL A 91 7.01 14.27 9.16
N ARG A 92 7.53 13.81 10.31
CA ARG A 92 7.56 12.37 10.64
C ARG A 92 6.16 11.78 10.71
N ALA A 93 6.02 10.56 10.19
CA ALA A 93 4.81 9.75 10.31
C ALA A 93 5.11 8.43 11.05
N ALA A 94 4.20 8.03 11.93
CA ALA A 94 4.18 6.72 12.56
C ALA A 94 3.22 5.79 11.82
N VAL A 95 3.66 4.58 11.50
CA VAL A 95 2.90 3.61 10.69
C VAL A 95 2.71 2.31 11.45
N ASN A 96 1.45 1.94 11.69
CA ASN A 96 1.10 0.60 12.10
C ASN A 96 0.99 -0.28 10.83
N LEU A 97 2.02 -1.10 10.59
CA LEU A 97 2.03 -2.10 9.52
C LEU A 97 1.57 -3.45 10.07
N THR A 98 0.45 -3.94 9.54
CA THR A 98 -0.09 -5.27 9.80
C THR A 98 0.00 -6.16 8.55
N ILE A 99 0.32 -7.43 8.78
CA ILE A 99 0.30 -8.51 7.79
C ILE A 99 -0.61 -9.60 8.35
N ASP A 100 -1.61 -10.02 7.58
CA ASP A 100 -2.62 -11.00 7.98
C ASP A 100 -3.31 -10.66 9.32
N GLY A 101 -3.53 -9.36 9.56
CA GLY A 101 -4.10 -8.82 10.81
C GLY A 101 -3.14 -8.75 12.00
N LEU A 102 -1.90 -9.23 11.88
CA LEU A 102 -0.86 -9.19 12.91
C LEU A 102 0.10 -8.02 12.73
N SER A 103 0.48 -7.34 13.82
CA SER A 103 1.52 -6.32 13.77
C SER A 103 2.87 -6.90 13.37
N SER A 104 3.50 -6.28 12.37
CA SER A 104 4.88 -6.58 11.93
C SER A 104 5.95 -6.42 13.03
N ILE A 105 5.64 -5.71 14.14
CA ILE A 105 6.59 -5.49 15.25
C ILE A 105 6.35 -6.44 16.43
N THR A 106 5.10 -6.87 16.69
CA THR A 106 4.76 -7.64 17.91
C THR A 106 4.21 -9.03 17.64
N GLY A 107 3.89 -9.38 16.39
CA GLY A 107 3.23 -10.65 16.06
C GLY A 107 1.90 -10.86 16.80
N ALA A 108 1.25 -9.77 17.20
CA ALA A 108 -0.04 -9.78 17.90
C ALA A 108 -1.11 -9.12 17.01
N PRO A 109 -2.39 -9.52 17.13
CA PRO A 109 -3.49 -8.85 16.44
C PRO A 109 -3.51 -7.36 16.79
N ALA A 110 -3.56 -6.49 15.77
CA ALA A 110 -3.55 -5.04 15.95
C ALA A 110 -4.67 -4.37 15.14
N ALA A 111 -5.42 -3.50 15.81
CA ALA A 111 -6.32 -2.55 15.15
C ALA A 111 -5.51 -1.31 14.70
N PRO A 112 -5.97 -0.51 13.73
CA PRO A 112 -5.18 0.59 13.16
C PRO A 112 -4.50 1.50 14.20
N ALA A 113 -5.25 1.93 15.22
CA ALA A 113 -4.75 2.78 16.29
C ALA A 113 -3.85 2.06 17.32
N SER A 114 -4.05 0.76 17.56
CA SER A 114 -3.33 0.00 18.58
C SER A 114 -2.04 -0.63 18.05
N GLY A 115 -1.16 -1.06 18.95
CA GLY A 115 0.13 -1.66 18.58
C GLY A 115 1.26 -0.66 18.31
N LYS A 116 2.49 -1.21 18.30
CA LYS A 116 3.73 -0.48 18.01
C LYS A 116 3.76 -0.04 16.54
N LYS A 117 4.48 1.04 16.26
CA LYS A 117 4.50 1.72 14.96
C LYS A 117 5.93 1.96 14.50
N TRP A 118 6.16 1.84 13.20
CA TRP A 118 7.39 2.25 12.53
C TRP A 118 7.40 3.76 12.39
N ILE A 119 8.54 4.43 12.58
CA ILE A 119 8.67 5.87 12.28
C ILE A 119 9.33 6.01 10.90
N ILE A 120 8.77 6.89 10.09
CA ILE A 120 9.29 7.24 8.76
C ILE A 120 9.58 8.74 8.75
N GLU A 121 10.78 9.09 8.29
CA GLU A 121 11.22 10.48 8.17
C GLU A 121 10.43 11.26 7.10
N PRO A 122 10.45 12.61 7.13
CA PRO A 122 9.76 13.46 6.15
C PRO A 122 10.12 13.11 4.70
N ASN A 123 9.12 13.11 3.82
CA ASN A 123 9.26 12.88 2.37
C ASN A 123 10.11 11.64 2.00
N SER A 124 10.07 10.60 2.85
CA SER A 124 10.97 9.45 2.80
C SER A 124 10.18 8.13 2.79
N TYR A 125 10.89 7.01 2.77
CA TYR A 125 10.31 5.68 2.88
C TYR A 125 11.17 4.76 3.75
N VAL A 126 10.55 3.72 4.30
CA VAL A 126 11.25 2.61 4.95
C VAL A 126 10.85 1.30 4.26
N THR A 127 11.79 0.36 4.13
CA THR A 127 11.53 -0.97 3.57
C THR A 127 11.59 -2.01 4.69
N ILE A 128 10.43 -2.52 5.10
CA ILE A 128 10.29 -3.53 6.15
C ILE A 128 10.40 -4.92 5.49
N ARG A 129 11.49 -5.62 5.80
CA ARG A 129 11.82 -6.94 5.22
C ARG A 129 11.18 -8.13 5.96
N GLY A 130 10.64 -7.92 7.15
CA GLY A 130 10.17 -9.04 7.95
C GLY A 130 9.49 -8.67 9.25
N TRP A 131 9.09 -9.71 9.98
CA TRP A 131 8.61 -9.64 11.35
C TRP A 131 9.77 -9.24 12.25
N GLN A 132 9.66 -8.11 12.97
CA GLN A 132 10.67 -7.75 13.96
C GLN A 132 10.60 -8.75 15.13
N VAL A 133 11.75 -9.34 15.50
CA VAL A 133 11.82 -10.33 16.60
C VAL A 133 12.66 -9.83 17.79
N THR A 134 13.64 -8.95 17.57
CA THR A 134 14.44 -8.31 18.63
C THR A 134 14.68 -6.83 18.32
N GLY A 135 15.57 -6.14 19.05
CA GLY A 135 16.04 -4.80 18.66
C GLY A 135 17.02 -4.78 17.49
N SER A 136 17.53 -5.93 17.06
CA SER A 136 18.61 -6.07 16.05
C SER A 136 18.28 -7.03 14.91
N GLU A 137 17.12 -7.71 14.97
CA GLU A 137 16.82 -8.86 14.12
C GLU A 137 15.36 -8.87 13.65
N ALA A 138 15.18 -9.21 12.38
CA ALA A 138 13.89 -9.50 11.76
C ALA A 138 13.88 -10.91 11.17
N ARG A 139 12.68 -11.43 10.88
CA ARG A 139 12.44 -12.71 10.19
C ARG A 139 11.67 -12.47 8.90
N ARG A 140 12.22 -12.89 7.76
CA ARG A 140 11.75 -12.50 6.43
C ARG A 140 10.27 -12.80 6.18
N PHE A 141 9.57 -11.91 5.49
CA PHE A 141 8.27 -12.23 4.93
C PHE A 141 8.41 -13.11 3.69
N PHE A 142 7.57 -14.13 3.57
CA PHE A 142 7.39 -14.90 2.34
C PHE A 142 5.92 -15.33 2.22
N PHE A 143 5.44 -15.51 0.99
CA PHE A 143 4.08 -16.01 0.75
C PHE A 143 4.03 -17.53 0.87
N THR A 144 3.04 -18.06 1.59
CA THR A 144 2.86 -19.50 1.82
C THR A 144 1.37 -19.84 1.94
N SER A 145 1.02 -21.10 2.22
CA SER A 145 -0.37 -21.49 2.44
C SER A 145 -0.99 -20.76 3.64
N LYS A 146 -2.33 -20.71 3.71
CA LYS A 146 -3.03 -20.17 4.88
C LYS A 146 -2.70 -21.01 6.12
N GLU A 147 -2.60 -22.32 5.95
CA GLU A 147 -2.39 -23.32 6.98
C GLU A 147 -0.99 -23.21 7.60
N ASP A 148 0.03 -22.93 6.78
CA ASP A 148 1.44 -22.74 7.18
C ASP A 148 1.77 -21.29 7.57
N SER A 149 0.79 -20.38 7.47
CA SER A 149 0.99 -18.95 7.75
C SER A 149 1.35 -18.67 9.22
N TYR A 150 2.07 -17.56 9.44
CA TYR A 150 2.36 -17.10 10.79
C TYR A 150 1.08 -16.77 11.57
N ALA A 151 0.00 -16.34 10.89
CA ALA A 151 -1.31 -16.13 11.50
C ALA A 151 -1.95 -17.45 11.99
N ALA A 152 -1.89 -18.52 11.20
CA ALA A 152 -2.36 -19.84 11.63
C ALA A 152 -1.57 -20.33 12.85
N TRP A 153 -0.23 -20.27 12.81
CA TRP A 153 0.62 -20.62 13.96
C TRP A 153 0.25 -19.84 15.24
N ARG A 154 0.03 -18.52 15.12
CA ARG A 154 -0.35 -17.66 16.24
C ARG A 154 -1.75 -17.94 16.80
N SER A 155 -2.65 -18.56 16.05
CA SER A 155 -4.02 -18.86 16.49
C SER A 155 -4.03 -19.68 17.78
N ASN A 156 -3.12 -20.66 17.88
CA ASN A 156 -2.93 -21.50 19.07
C ASN A 156 -2.64 -20.70 20.35
N SER A 157 -1.75 -19.70 20.27
CA SER A 157 -1.39 -18.86 21.43
C SER A 157 -2.48 -17.86 21.84
N TRP A 158 -3.46 -17.61 20.97
CA TRP A 158 -4.50 -16.58 21.17
C TRP A 158 -5.90 -17.15 21.41
N GLY A 159 -6.09 -18.47 21.30
CA GLY A 159 -7.38 -19.14 21.52
C GLY A 159 -8.48 -18.75 20.52
N LYS A 160 -8.09 -18.29 19.32
CA LYS A 160 -9.01 -17.91 18.24
C LYS A 160 -8.34 -18.06 16.88
N ASP A 161 -9.13 -18.31 15.83
CA ASP A 161 -8.61 -18.34 14.47
C ASP A 161 -8.22 -16.92 14.01
N LEU A 162 -6.92 -16.71 13.83
CA LEU A 162 -6.34 -15.49 13.28
C LEU A 162 -6.16 -15.56 11.76
N SER A 163 -6.12 -16.78 11.21
CA SER A 163 -5.90 -17.03 9.79
C SER A 163 -7.07 -16.55 8.91
N VAL A 164 -8.23 -16.21 9.51
CA VAL A 164 -9.35 -15.53 8.83
C VAL A 164 -8.97 -14.21 8.16
N ASN A 165 -7.84 -13.59 8.56
CA ASN A 165 -7.34 -12.34 7.99
C ASN A 165 -6.19 -12.54 6.98
N CYS A 166 -5.84 -13.79 6.63
CA CYS A 166 -4.80 -14.07 5.64
C CYS A 166 -5.12 -13.46 4.27
N GLY A 167 -4.08 -13.04 3.55
CA GLY A 167 -4.22 -12.37 2.25
C GLY A 167 -4.44 -10.85 2.37
N VAL A 168 -4.07 -10.24 3.51
CA VAL A 168 -4.28 -8.79 3.76
C VAL A 168 -3.03 -8.12 4.33
N ILE A 169 -2.57 -7.08 3.68
CA ILE A 169 -1.52 -6.15 4.14
C ILE A 169 -2.20 -4.81 4.45
N GLY A 170 -2.00 -4.28 5.66
CA GLY A 170 -2.59 -3.02 6.11
C GLY A 170 -1.55 -2.04 6.66
N ALA A 171 -1.65 -0.77 6.27
CA ALA A 171 -0.80 0.31 6.80
C ALA A 171 -1.65 1.52 7.23
N ALA A 172 -1.64 1.80 8.53
CA ALA A 172 -2.33 2.95 9.13
C ALA A 172 -1.32 4.00 9.60
N TYR A 173 -1.41 5.22 9.06
CA TYR A 173 -0.47 6.32 9.27
C TYR A 173 -1.01 7.32 10.32
N PHE A 174 -0.10 7.86 11.13
CA PHE A 174 -0.37 8.80 12.23
C PHE A 174 0.72 9.88 12.29
N TRP A 175 0.35 11.13 12.58
CA TRP A 175 1.28 12.27 12.60
C TRP A 175 0.82 13.36 13.58
N SER A 176 1.68 14.34 13.80
CA SER A 176 1.39 15.54 14.60
C SER A 176 0.89 16.66 13.68
N LYS A 177 -0.33 17.16 13.91
CA LYS A 177 -0.86 18.35 13.22
C LYS A 177 -0.07 19.59 13.64
N ASN A 178 0.34 19.67 14.90
CA ASN A 178 1.20 20.75 15.40
C ASN A 178 2.54 20.81 14.63
N ASP A 179 3.12 19.66 14.28
CA ASP A 179 4.37 19.60 13.51
C ASP A 179 4.12 20.09 12.07
N MET A 180 2.99 19.73 11.46
CA MET A 180 2.58 20.24 10.14
C MET A 180 2.42 21.76 10.14
N GLU A 181 1.71 22.33 11.13
CA GLU A 181 1.54 23.78 11.26
C GLU A 181 2.89 24.48 11.55
N THR A 182 3.76 23.88 12.35
CA THR A 182 5.14 24.35 12.56
C THR A 182 5.97 24.31 11.27
N TRP A 183 5.75 23.31 10.41
CA TRP A 183 6.41 23.24 9.11
C TRP A 183 5.93 24.35 8.17
N PHE A 184 4.62 24.60 8.09
CA PHE A 184 4.04 25.69 7.27
C PHE A 184 4.34 27.10 7.81
N GLU A 185 4.63 27.26 9.10
CA GLU A 185 5.17 28.51 9.68
C GLU A 185 6.58 28.81 9.16
N ARG A 186 7.42 27.77 9.07
CA ARG A 186 8.82 27.87 8.64
C ARG A 186 8.99 27.85 7.12
N ASN A 187 8.03 27.28 6.39
CA ASN A 187 8.00 27.16 4.94
C ASN A 187 6.76 27.90 4.42
N PRO A 188 6.75 29.24 4.47
CA PRO A 188 5.61 30.04 4.01
C PRO A 188 5.35 29.82 2.52
N VAL A 189 4.07 29.85 2.13
CA VAL A 189 3.72 29.90 0.71
C VAL A 189 3.86 31.33 0.23
N VAL A 190 4.81 31.57 -0.67
CA VAL A 190 4.98 32.87 -1.34
C VAL A 190 4.06 32.89 -2.56
N GLU A 191 3.20 33.89 -2.64
CA GLU A 191 2.30 34.11 -3.77
C GLU A 191 2.65 35.44 -4.45
N GLU A 192 3.12 35.36 -5.69
CA GLU A 192 3.22 36.53 -6.57
C GLU A 192 1.82 37.04 -6.91
N VAL A 193 1.65 38.37 -6.93
CA VAL A 193 0.33 39.02 -7.17
C VAL A 193 0.01 39.00 -8.67
N MET A 194 -0.31 37.81 -9.18
CA MET A 194 -0.77 37.59 -10.54
C MET A 194 -2.29 37.77 -10.63
N ILE A 195 -2.75 38.88 -11.22
CA ILE A 195 -4.17 39.10 -11.48
C ILE A 195 -4.60 38.19 -12.65
N ALA A 196 -5.32 37.10 -12.34
CA ALA A 196 -5.93 36.23 -13.34
C ALA A 196 -7.35 35.83 -12.95
N GLN A 197 -8.30 36.04 -13.88
CA GLN A 197 -9.71 35.67 -13.69
C GLN A 197 -9.94 34.17 -13.91
N SER A 198 -10.96 33.65 -13.25
CA SER A 198 -11.25 32.21 -13.15
C SER A 198 -11.75 31.57 -14.44
N ARG A 199 -11.51 30.25 -14.59
CA ARG A 199 -12.50 29.32 -15.18
C ARG A 199 -12.29 27.87 -14.79
N ASP A 200 -13.43 27.19 -14.69
CA ASP A 200 -13.64 25.82 -14.21
C ASP A 200 -13.58 24.80 -15.37
N SER A 201 -13.27 23.53 -15.08
CA SER A 201 -13.39 22.42 -16.04
C SER A 201 -13.64 21.06 -15.39
N LYS A 202 -14.56 20.28 -15.98
CA LYS A 202 -15.22 19.10 -15.38
C LYS A 202 -14.48 17.77 -15.57
N LYS A 203 -14.75 16.85 -14.63
CA LYS A 203 -14.44 15.40 -14.67
C LYS A 203 -15.11 14.65 -15.84
N SER A 204 -14.53 13.50 -16.20
CA SER A 204 -15.22 12.36 -16.81
C SER A 204 -15.03 11.08 -15.96
N THR A 205 -15.80 10.03 -16.27
CA THR A 205 -15.93 8.77 -15.51
C THR A 205 -16.02 7.57 -16.45
N ALA A 206 -15.56 6.37 -16.03
CA ALA A 206 -15.82 5.11 -16.73
C ALA A 206 -15.84 3.88 -15.79
N ALA A 207 -16.49 2.80 -16.24
CA ALA A 207 -16.67 1.49 -15.60
C ALA A 207 -16.70 0.40 -16.72
N ALA A 208 -16.73 -0.92 -16.49
CA ALA A 208 -16.89 -1.71 -15.26
C ALA A 208 -15.78 -2.80 -15.16
N SER A 209 -15.90 -4.07 -14.74
CA SER A 209 -17.03 -4.97 -14.38
C SER A 209 -16.57 -6.07 -13.40
N ALA A 210 -17.30 -7.19 -13.28
CA ALA A 210 -17.02 -8.31 -12.36
C ALA A 210 -16.84 -9.67 -13.07
N VAL A 211 -16.09 -10.60 -12.43
CA VAL A 211 -16.07 -12.04 -12.71
C VAL A 211 -16.09 -12.81 -11.38
N ARG A 212 -16.65 -14.04 -11.41
CA ARG A 212 -17.00 -14.88 -10.25
C ARG A 212 -15.89 -15.89 -9.89
N SER A 213 -16.15 -16.66 -8.83
CA SER A 213 -15.23 -17.54 -8.10
C SER A 213 -15.01 -18.92 -8.71
N GLU A 214 -13.91 -19.57 -8.33
CA GLU A 214 -13.99 -20.94 -7.79
C GLU A 214 -12.88 -21.22 -6.75
N SER A 215 -12.78 -22.46 -6.26
CA SER A 215 -12.16 -22.84 -4.98
C SER A 215 -10.69 -22.46 -4.83
N LYS A 216 -10.33 -21.96 -3.64
CA LYS A 216 -9.02 -21.36 -3.33
C LYS A 216 -8.23 -22.18 -2.33
N SER A 217 -6.95 -22.41 -2.62
CA SER A 217 -5.91 -22.31 -1.59
C SER A 217 -5.72 -20.84 -1.26
N VAL A 218 -6.01 -20.41 -0.03
CA VAL A 218 -5.83 -19.01 0.39
C VAL A 218 -4.35 -18.79 0.71
N ALA A 219 -3.76 -17.71 0.18
CA ALA A 219 -2.40 -17.34 0.56
C ALA A 219 -2.33 -16.67 1.95
N GLY A 220 -1.25 -16.92 2.68
CA GLY A 220 -0.86 -16.20 3.90
C GLY A 220 0.61 -15.84 3.87
N THR A 221 1.11 -15.20 4.93
CA THR A 221 2.53 -14.85 5.09
C THR A 221 3.19 -15.68 6.18
N GLY A 222 4.28 -16.35 5.83
CA GLY A 222 5.13 -17.10 6.75
C GLY A 222 6.17 -16.23 7.47
N MET A 223 6.97 -16.86 8.32
CA MET A 223 8.10 -16.23 9.02
C MET A 223 9.40 -16.97 8.68
N GLY A 224 10.16 -16.40 7.75
CA GLY A 224 11.34 -17.03 7.13
C GLY A 224 12.65 -16.87 7.92
N GLU A 225 13.77 -16.87 7.21
CA GLU A 225 15.09 -16.77 7.82
C GLU A 225 15.34 -15.43 8.53
N LYS A 226 16.37 -15.44 9.37
CA LYS A 226 16.81 -14.32 10.21
C LYS A 226 17.70 -13.35 9.43
N GLU A 227 17.34 -12.07 9.45
CA GLU A 227 18.15 -10.96 8.94
C GLU A 227 18.54 -10.00 10.07
N SER A 228 19.64 -9.27 9.87
CA SER A 228 19.96 -8.10 10.71
C SER A 228 19.04 -6.93 10.35
N HIS A 229 18.35 -6.39 11.36
CA HIS A 229 17.49 -5.24 11.23
C HIS A 229 17.51 -4.44 12.54
N SER A 230 18.48 -3.53 12.65
CA SER A 230 18.68 -2.70 13.84
C SER A 230 17.62 -1.60 13.93
N VAL A 231 16.95 -1.52 15.08
CA VAL A 231 15.89 -0.55 15.35
C VAL A 231 16.13 0.14 16.69
N SER A 232 15.84 1.44 16.76
CA SER A 232 15.81 2.19 18.00
C SER A 232 14.35 2.51 18.39
N VAL A 233 14.08 2.55 19.70
CA VAL A 233 12.78 3.00 20.21
C VAL A 233 12.85 4.51 20.39
N VAL A 234 11.93 5.24 19.75
CA VAL A 234 11.80 6.69 19.88
C VAL A 234 10.44 7.06 20.45
N ALA A 235 10.40 8.09 21.29
CA ALA A 235 9.13 8.70 21.69
C ALA A 235 8.58 9.53 20.53
N PHE A 236 7.33 9.30 20.15
CA PHE A 236 6.65 10.04 19.10
C PHE A 236 5.21 10.33 19.52
N LYS A 237 4.83 11.60 19.51
CA LYS A 237 3.46 12.05 19.82
C LYS A 237 2.75 12.38 18.50
N TYR A 238 1.62 11.72 18.26
CA TYR A 238 0.69 12.04 17.19
C TYR A 238 -0.65 12.46 17.77
N ASP A 239 -1.39 13.27 17.03
CA ASP A 239 -2.77 13.68 17.33
C ASP A 239 -3.73 13.30 16.18
N THR A 240 -3.21 13.12 14.97
CA THR A 240 -3.96 12.90 13.74
C THR A 240 -3.57 11.55 13.13
N GLY A 241 -4.49 10.88 12.45
CA GLY A 241 -4.17 9.64 11.75
C GLY A 241 -5.36 8.79 11.30
N MET A 242 -5.02 7.58 10.84
CA MET A 242 -5.93 6.57 10.30
C MET A 242 -6.45 5.65 11.41
N TYR A 243 -7.43 6.11 12.18
CA TYR A 243 -7.98 5.37 13.32
C TYR A 243 -8.90 4.20 12.93
N ARG A 244 -9.43 4.17 11.70
CA ARG A 244 -10.36 3.14 11.20
C ARG A 244 -9.77 2.41 10.00
N THR A 245 -10.11 1.13 9.82
CA THR A 245 -9.56 0.28 8.73
C THR A 245 -9.87 0.85 7.34
N GLN A 246 -11.02 1.52 7.16
CA GLN A 246 -11.39 2.17 5.89
C GLN A 246 -10.53 3.41 5.55
N GLN A 247 -9.74 3.91 6.49
CA GLN A 247 -8.79 5.01 6.28
C GLN A 247 -7.37 4.52 5.99
N ALA A 248 -7.06 3.26 6.30
CA ALA A 248 -5.74 2.67 6.11
C ALA A 248 -5.50 2.32 4.63
N VAL A 249 -4.22 2.30 4.23
CA VAL A 249 -3.85 1.67 2.96
C VAL A 249 -3.99 0.16 3.13
N VAL A 250 -4.73 -0.50 2.24
CA VAL A 250 -4.97 -1.95 2.29
C VAL A 250 -4.69 -2.58 0.93
N ILE A 251 -3.79 -3.56 0.92
CA ILE A 251 -3.48 -4.40 -0.24
C ILE A 251 -3.96 -5.81 0.07
N TYR A 252 -4.71 -6.40 -0.86
CA TYR A 252 -5.10 -7.80 -0.81
C TYR A 252 -4.12 -8.64 -1.62
N TYR A 253 -3.90 -9.88 -1.22
CA TYR A 253 -3.11 -10.84 -1.97
C TYR A 253 -3.71 -12.23 -1.90
N ASP A 254 -3.45 -13.02 -2.94
CA ASP A 254 -3.84 -14.43 -3.00
C ASP A 254 -2.96 -15.13 -4.04
N PHE A 255 -2.93 -16.45 -4.04
CA PHE A 255 -2.31 -17.17 -5.16
C PHE A 255 -3.14 -16.97 -6.44
N PRO A 256 -2.51 -16.93 -7.62
CA PRO A 256 -3.26 -17.04 -8.87
C PRO A 256 -4.04 -18.37 -8.87
N PRO A 257 -5.23 -18.43 -9.48
CA PRO A 257 -5.92 -19.70 -9.65
C PRO A 257 -5.00 -20.66 -10.40
N SER A 258 -4.92 -21.91 -9.93
CA SER A 258 -4.21 -22.97 -10.65
C SER A 258 -4.68 -22.98 -12.11
N PRO A 259 -3.78 -23.09 -13.10
CA PRO A 259 -4.22 -23.29 -14.48
C PRO A 259 -5.11 -24.55 -14.50
N PRO A 260 -6.16 -24.57 -15.35
CA PRO A 260 -6.98 -25.78 -15.49
C PRO A 260 -6.03 -26.94 -15.78
N ARG A 261 -6.14 -28.02 -15.00
CA ARG A 261 -5.35 -29.24 -15.24
C ARG A 261 -5.59 -29.60 -16.71
N PRO A 262 -4.54 -29.74 -17.55
CA PRO A 262 -4.74 -30.17 -18.92
C PRO A 262 -5.51 -31.49 -18.85
N ALA A 263 -6.69 -31.53 -19.46
CA ALA A 263 -7.38 -32.79 -19.66
C ALA A 263 -6.44 -33.63 -20.55
N PRO A 264 -5.86 -34.74 -20.06
CA PRO A 264 -5.25 -35.69 -20.97
C PRO A 264 -6.34 -36.11 -21.95
N PHE A 265 -6.04 -36.07 -23.24
CA PHE A 265 -7.05 -36.22 -24.28
C PHE A 265 -7.76 -37.57 -24.12
N ASP A 266 -9.06 -37.56 -23.85
CA ASP A 266 -9.95 -38.74 -23.90
C ASP A 266 -10.30 -39.11 -25.36
N GLU A 267 -9.43 -38.73 -26.29
CA GLU A 267 -9.55 -38.99 -27.72
C GLU A 267 -8.42 -39.94 -28.14
N GLY A 268 -8.81 -41.08 -28.71
CA GLY A 268 -7.89 -42.17 -29.02
C GLY A 268 -6.77 -41.76 -29.98
N TYR A 269 -5.68 -42.51 -29.93
CA TYR A 269 -4.52 -42.33 -30.81
C TYR A 269 -4.93 -42.23 -32.29
N ALA A 270 -4.25 -41.35 -33.03
CA ALA A 270 -4.44 -41.24 -34.47
C ALA A 270 -4.27 -42.62 -35.14
N PRO A 271 -5.18 -43.04 -36.05
CA PRO A 271 -5.10 -44.34 -36.69
C PRO A 271 -3.84 -44.44 -37.55
N GLU A 272 -3.22 -45.62 -37.55
CA GLU A 272 -2.03 -45.89 -38.35
C GLU A 272 -2.33 -45.77 -39.84
N MET A 273 -1.44 -45.13 -40.60
CA MET A 273 -1.63 -44.95 -42.04
C MET A 273 -1.53 -46.32 -42.73
N PRO A 274 -2.52 -46.73 -43.54
CA PRO A 274 -2.47 -48.02 -44.22
C PRO A 274 -1.25 -48.09 -45.15
N ALA A 275 -0.57 -49.24 -45.14
CA ALA A 275 0.61 -49.47 -45.96
C ALA A 275 0.31 -49.25 -47.45
N PRO A 276 1.21 -48.62 -48.22
CA PRO A 276 1.00 -48.40 -49.64
C PRO A 276 0.82 -49.73 -50.36
N ALA A 277 -0.21 -49.84 -51.19
CA ALA A 277 -0.47 -51.04 -51.99
C ALA A 277 0.76 -51.36 -52.85
N LYS A 278 1.26 -52.60 -52.74
CA LYS A 278 2.31 -53.11 -53.63
C LYS A 278 1.75 -53.11 -55.07
N ARG A 279 2.49 -52.48 -55.98
CA ARG A 279 2.26 -52.56 -57.43
C ARG A 279 2.63 -53.95 -57.97
#